data_AF-A0A1R3L1Q0-F1
#
_entry.id   AF-A0A1R3L1Q0-F1
#
_cell.length_a   1.000
_cell.length_b   1.000
_cell.length_c   1.000
_cell.angle_alpha   90.00
_cell.angle_beta   90.00
_cell.angle_gamma   90.00
#
_symmetry.space_group_name_H-M   'P 1'
#
loop_
_entity.id
_entity.type
_entity.pdbx_description
1 polymer ?
#
loop_
_entity_poly.entity_id
_entity_poly.type
_entity_poly.pdbx_seq_one_letter_code
_entity_poly.pdbx_strand_id
1 'polypeptide(L)'
;MAPKGWIRIWLEGNGDFNKVELLKAQLKGQYDSTANTQYKLKNFKNWGKYYTYWQHHGTPSEAWANNEREYYYDMKFASKNKDAKLDRSNVVSSDGWYTSFYSENLSDDINDVDGGFIGKIPVHISVSWQDRLSGKYYDTNIVMPKTLKKLFNETYQANDKVAYSNFIVELENDKQHAVVYLKTKDKIIKLLRFKGETSSKENKDFGDYAYAREIEYFIP
;
A
#
# COMPACT_ATOMS: atom_id res chain seq x y z
N MET A 1 5.80 17.30 -10.62
CA MET A 1 5.13 17.99 -9.50
C MET A 1 3.66 18.17 -9.87
N ALA A 2 2.75 17.92 -8.93
CA ALA A 2 1.32 17.71 -9.16
C ALA A 2 0.58 18.99 -9.59
N PRO A 3 0.28 19.19 -10.89
CA PRO A 3 -0.58 20.29 -11.30
C PRO A 3 -2.00 19.97 -10.83
N LYS A 4 -2.70 20.97 -10.30
CA LYS A 4 -4.08 20.87 -9.77
C LYS A 4 -4.23 20.13 -8.42
N GLY A 5 -3.20 20.16 -7.58
CA GLY A 5 -3.26 19.62 -6.21
C GLY A 5 -4.35 20.29 -5.36
N TRP A 6 -4.83 19.56 -4.36
CA TRP A 6 -5.78 20.09 -3.37
C TRP A 6 -5.04 20.55 -2.12
N ILE A 7 -5.48 21.66 -1.54
CA ILE A 7 -5.09 22.14 -0.22
C ILE A 7 -6.26 21.91 0.72
N ARG A 8 -5.95 21.35 1.89
CA ARG A 8 -6.88 21.26 3.02
C ARG A 8 -6.23 21.86 4.26
N ILE A 9 -7.00 22.62 5.02
CA ILE A 9 -6.58 23.14 6.33
C ILE A 9 -7.54 22.59 7.37
N TRP A 10 -6.99 21.97 8.41
CA TRP A 10 -7.74 21.49 9.57
C TRP A 10 -7.30 22.24 10.82
N LEU A 11 -8.25 22.47 11.73
CA LEU A 11 -7.96 22.74 13.13
C LEU A 11 -8.18 21.48 13.94
N GLU A 12 -7.22 21.18 14.81
CA GLU A 12 -7.29 20.11 15.78
C GLU A 12 -7.42 20.73 17.18
N GLY A 13 -8.51 20.37 17.88
CA GLY A 13 -8.68 20.72 19.29
C GLY A 13 -7.90 19.78 20.22
N ASN A 14 -8.13 19.87 21.54
CA ASN A 14 -7.51 18.95 22.50
C ASN A 14 -7.99 17.50 22.27
N GLY A 15 -7.14 16.69 21.63
CA GLY A 15 -7.32 15.26 21.36
C GLY A 15 -7.68 14.93 19.91
N ASP A 16 -7.22 13.76 19.43
CA ASP A 16 -7.29 13.25 18.04
C ASP A 16 -8.71 13.17 17.42
N PHE A 17 -9.78 13.44 18.18
CA PHE A 17 -11.16 13.15 17.78
C PHE A 17 -11.96 14.34 17.24
N ASN A 18 -11.42 15.57 17.27
CA ASN A 18 -12.13 16.76 16.80
C ASN A 18 -11.28 17.55 15.79
N LYS A 19 -11.20 17.03 14.56
CA LYS A 19 -10.64 17.74 13.41
C LYS A 19 -11.76 18.46 12.66
N VAL A 20 -11.68 19.79 12.57
CA VAL A 20 -12.61 20.61 11.78
C VAL A 20 -11.91 21.07 10.52
N GLU A 21 -12.43 20.73 9.35
CA GLU A 21 -11.94 21.24 8.07
C GLU A 21 -12.37 22.71 7.90
N LEU A 22 -11.39 23.60 7.87
CA LEU A 22 -11.61 25.04 7.68
C LEU A 22 -11.64 25.44 6.22
N LEU A 23 -10.87 24.75 5.39
CA LEU A 23 -10.71 25.10 3.98
C LEU A 23 -10.41 23.84 3.17
N LYS A 24 -11.07 23.73 2.01
CA LYS A 24 -10.71 22.82 0.94
C LYS A 24 -10.69 23.60 -0.37
N ALA A 25 -9.54 23.65 -1.03
CA ALA A 25 -9.37 24.39 -2.28
C ALA A 25 -8.54 23.60 -3.27
N GLN A 26 -8.85 23.73 -4.57
CA GLN A 26 -8.03 23.18 -5.64
C GLN A 26 -7.12 24.27 -6.20
N LEU A 27 -5.82 24.01 -6.27
CA LEU A 27 -4.86 24.90 -6.90
C LEU A 27 -5.10 24.94 -8.41
N LYS A 28 -4.96 26.12 -9.01
CA LYS A 28 -4.89 26.24 -10.47
C LYS A 28 -3.51 25.79 -10.93
N GLY A 29 -3.41 24.54 -11.37
CA GLY A 29 -2.19 24.04 -11.99
C GLY A 29 -1.96 24.67 -13.36
N GLN A 30 -0.70 24.97 -13.69
CA GLN A 30 -0.27 25.39 -15.01
C GLN A 30 0.57 24.27 -15.64
N TYR A 31 0.37 24.02 -16.93
CA TYR A 31 1.28 23.19 -17.71
C TYR A 31 2.45 24.03 -18.19
N ASP A 32 3.67 23.59 -17.89
CA ASP A 32 4.88 24.21 -18.41
C ASP A 32 5.30 23.53 -19.72
N SER A 33 4.98 24.18 -20.84
CA SER A 33 5.35 23.72 -22.17
C SER A 33 6.86 23.82 -22.45
N THR A 34 7.64 24.50 -21.60
CA THR A 34 9.10 24.62 -21.73
C THR A 34 9.86 23.55 -20.97
N ALA A 35 9.18 22.81 -20.08
CA ALA A 35 9.80 21.72 -19.32
C ALA A 35 10.45 20.67 -20.24
N ASN A 36 11.61 20.14 -19.83
CA ASN A 36 12.34 19.15 -20.61
C ASN A 36 11.46 17.92 -20.91
N THR A 37 11.53 17.42 -22.15
CA THR A 37 10.78 16.26 -22.65
C THR A 37 10.91 15.02 -21.76
N GLN A 38 12.04 14.85 -21.07
CA GLN A 38 12.25 13.75 -20.12
C GLN A 38 11.24 13.78 -18.95
N TYR A 39 10.83 14.97 -18.49
CA TYR A 39 9.85 15.14 -17.43
C TYR A 39 8.39 15.06 -17.93
N LYS A 40 8.19 15.11 -19.25
CA LYS A 40 6.87 15.05 -19.90
C LYS A 40 6.50 13.63 -20.34
N LEU A 41 7.48 12.87 -20.83
CA LEU A 41 7.29 11.52 -21.34
C LEU A 41 7.25 10.50 -20.21
N LYS A 42 6.07 9.92 -19.96
CA LYS A 42 5.85 8.84 -19.00
C LYS A 42 6.28 7.50 -19.59
N ASN A 43 7.57 7.16 -19.47
CA ASN A 43 8.13 5.87 -19.87
C ASN A 43 9.20 5.41 -18.86
N PHE A 44 9.60 4.14 -18.94
CA PHE A 44 10.61 3.57 -18.04
C PHE A 44 11.98 4.26 -18.17
N LYS A 45 12.39 4.66 -19.38
CA LYS A 45 13.68 5.36 -19.60
C LYS A 45 13.80 6.64 -18.76
N ASN A 46 12.71 7.36 -18.60
CA ASN A 46 12.70 8.67 -17.94
C ASN A 46 12.28 8.59 -16.46
N TRP A 47 11.41 7.64 -16.10
CA TRP A 47 10.84 7.53 -14.74
C TRP A 47 11.37 6.33 -13.95
N GLY A 48 12.15 5.46 -14.59
CA GLY A 48 12.75 4.27 -13.99
C GLY A 48 11.72 3.45 -13.21
N LYS A 49 12.09 3.12 -11.97
CA LYS A 49 11.28 2.32 -11.05
C LYS A 49 9.89 2.93 -10.76
N TYR A 50 9.72 4.24 -10.88
CA TYR A 50 8.44 4.91 -10.61
C TYR A 50 7.43 4.77 -11.76
N TYR A 51 7.87 4.32 -12.94
CA TYR A 51 6.97 4.15 -14.08
C TYR A 51 5.83 3.16 -13.81
N THR A 52 6.10 2.08 -13.06
CA THR A 52 5.09 1.09 -12.66
C THR A 52 3.98 1.74 -11.82
N TYR A 53 4.33 2.54 -10.81
CA TYR A 53 3.34 3.28 -10.02
C TYR A 53 2.47 4.19 -10.90
N TRP A 54 3.09 4.92 -11.82
CA TRP A 54 2.35 5.80 -12.75
C TRP A 54 1.41 5.04 -13.68
N GLN A 55 1.81 3.85 -14.15
CA GLN A 55 0.95 3.01 -14.98
C GLN A 55 -0.30 2.60 -14.22
N HIS A 56 -0.19 2.29 -12.92
CA HIS A 56 -1.30 1.86 -12.08
C HIS A 56 -2.15 3.00 -11.51
N HIS A 57 -1.57 4.10 -11.04
CA HIS A 57 -2.33 5.08 -10.25
C HIS A 57 -2.30 6.50 -10.81
N GLY A 58 -1.58 6.74 -11.91
CA GLY A 58 -1.51 8.05 -12.53
C GLY A 58 -0.89 9.11 -11.61
N THR A 59 -1.34 10.36 -11.77
CA THR A 59 -0.90 11.53 -10.99
C THR A 59 -1.64 11.55 -9.65
N PRO A 60 -0.97 11.70 -8.50
CA PRO A 60 -1.64 11.80 -7.19
C PRO A 60 -2.74 12.88 -7.10
N SER A 61 -2.70 13.95 -7.91
CA SER A 61 -3.64 15.08 -7.81
C SER A 61 -5.11 14.73 -8.06
N GLU A 62 -5.42 13.73 -8.88
CA GLU A 62 -6.81 13.34 -9.18
C GLU A 62 -7.44 12.51 -8.06
N ALA A 63 -6.61 11.78 -7.30
CA ALA A 63 -7.05 10.95 -6.19
C ALA A 63 -7.42 11.77 -4.94
N TRP A 64 -6.72 12.88 -4.67
CA TRP A 64 -6.95 13.73 -3.50
C TRP A 64 -8.35 14.36 -3.42
N ALA A 65 -9.00 14.59 -4.56
CA ALA A 65 -10.32 15.19 -4.63
C ALA A 65 -11.43 14.26 -4.09
N ASN A 66 -11.28 12.96 -4.38
CA ASN A 66 -12.35 11.97 -4.40
C ASN A 66 -12.11 10.77 -3.46
N ASN A 67 -11.01 10.77 -2.70
CA ASN A 67 -10.63 9.66 -1.80
C ASN A 67 -10.86 9.99 -0.32
N GLU A 68 -12.06 10.48 0.01
CA GLU A 68 -12.42 10.82 1.40
C GLU A 68 -12.94 9.64 2.21
N ARG A 69 -13.46 8.61 1.53
CA ARG A 69 -14.04 7.46 2.21
C ARG A 69 -12.95 6.66 2.93
N GLU A 70 -13.17 6.45 4.21
CA GLU A 70 -12.39 5.56 5.05
C GLU A 70 -13.14 4.24 5.26
N TYR A 71 -12.39 3.20 5.54
CA TYR A 71 -12.86 1.83 5.70
C TYR A 71 -12.23 1.27 6.96
N TYR A 72 -13.01 0.52 7.71
CA TYR A 72 -12.44 -0.30 8.77
C TYR A 72 -11.87 -1.58 8.17
N TYR A 73 -10.56 -1.77 8.27
CA TYR A 73 -9.87 -2.97 7.82
C TYR A 73 -8.61 -3.23 8.65
N ASP A 74 -8.00 -4.40 8.49
CA ASP A 74 -6.66 -4.68 9.00
C ASP A 74 -5.71 -5.18 7.92
N MET A 75 -4.40 -5.07 8.18
CA MET A 75 -3.36 -5.71 7.40
C MET A 75 -2.61 -6.71 8.27
N LYS A 76 -2.81 -8.00 7.99
CA LYS A 76 -2.13 -9.09 8.68
C LYS A 76 -0.94 -9.59 7.89
N PHE A 77 0.01 -10.14 8.62
CA PHE A 77 1.19 -10.78 8.06
C PHE A 77 1.22 -12.23 8.55
N ALA A 78 1.31 -13.15 7.61
CA ALA A 78 1.24 -14.58 7.88
C ALA A 78 2.46 -15.30 7.28
N SER A 79 2.86 -16.40 7.90
CA SER A 79 3.77 -17.36 7.29
C SER A 79 3.70 -18.70 8.01
N LYS A 80 3.72 -19.79 7.23
CA LYS A 80 3.97 -21.13 7.79
C LYS A 80 5.44 -21.34 8.17
N ASN A 81 6.32 -20.44 7.74
CA ASN A 81 7.73 -20.49 8.03
C ASN A 81 8.05 -19.77 9.35
N LYS A 82 8.38 -20.54 10.40
CA LYS A 82 8.67 -20.01 11.74
C LYS A 82 9.97 -19.19 11.82
N ASP A 83 10.82 -19.28 10.81
CA ASP A 83 12.04 -18.48 10.72
C ASP A 83 11.81 -17.12 10.08
N ALA A 84 10.65 -16.90 9.46
CA ALA A 84 10.31 -15.62 8.88
C ALA A 84 9.86 -14.65 9.98
N LYS A 85 10.32 -13.41 9.90
CA LYS A 85 9.93 -12.33 10.82
C LYS A 85 9.58 -11.09 10.03
N LEU A 86 8.43 -10.50 10.28
CA LEU A 86 8.15 -9.16 9.79
C LEU A 86 9.09 -8.16 10.48
N ASP A 87 9.76 -7.32 9.69
CA ASP A 87 10.51 -6.17 10.24
C ASP A 87 9.60 -4.96 10.30
N ARG A 88 9.08 -4.53 9.14
CA ARG A 88 8.28 -3.31 9.01
C ARG A 88 7.31 -3.41 7.85
N SER A 89 6.20 -2.69 7.95
CA SER A 89 5.32 -2.48 6.82
C SER A 89 4.64 -1.13 6.86
N ASN A 90 4.51 -0.51 5.69
CA ASN A 90 3.82 0.75 5.49
C ASN A 90 2.84 0.60 4.34
N VAL A 91 1.78 1.38 4.39
CA VAL A 91 0.88 1.53 3.25
C VAL A 91 0.69 3.00 2.92
N VAL A 92 0.50 3.26 1.64
CA VAL A 92 0.14 4.56 1.09
C VAL A 92 -1.13 4.37 0.27
N SER A 93 -2.10 5.23 0.53
CA SER A 93 -3.35 5.31 -0.25
C SER A 93 -3.21 6.29 -1.42
N SER A 94 -4.19 6.29 -2.32
CA SER A 94 -4.12 7.10 -3.55
C SER A 94 -3.96 8.60 -3.30
N ASP A 95 -4.44 9.11 -2.16
CA ASP A 95 -4.31 10.49 -1.74
C ASP A 95 -3.15 10.73 -0.76
N GLY A 96 -2.21 9.79 -0.65
CA GLY A 96 -1.01 9.96 0.16
C GLY A 96 -1.23 9.80 1.66
N TRP A 97 -2.44 9.44 2.12
CA TRP A 97 -2.60 8.97 3.50
C TRP A 97 -1.71 7.75 3.71
N TYR A 98 -0.98 7.76 4.82
CA TYR A 98 0.07 6.82 5.16
C TYR A 98 -0.20 6.24 6.54
N THR A 99 0.01 4.94 6.69
CA THR A 99 0.06 4.28 8.00
C THR A 99 1.11 3.18 8.00
N SER A 100 1.58 2.84 9.18
CA SER A 100 2.51 1.73 9.42
C SER A 100 1.79 0.62 10.17
N PHE A 101 2.05 -0.63 9.77
CA PHE A 101 1.62 -1.81 10.50
C PHE A 101 2.85 -2.53 11.06
N TYR A 102 2.74 -2.94 12.32
CA TYR A 102 3.77 -3.66 13.03
C TYR A 102 3.17 -4.94 13.61
N SER A 103 3.84 -6.05 13.36
CA SER A 103 3.56 -7.32 14.02
C SER A 103 4.88 -8.00 14.35
N GLU A 104 5.10 -8.35 15.61
CA GLU A 104 6.33 -9.04 16.03
C GLU A 104 6.32 -10.52 15.62
N ASN A 105 5.12 -11.12 15.58
CA ASN A 105 4.90 -12.52 15.22
C ASN A 105 4.00 -12.61 13.99
N LEU A 106 4.40 -13.44 13.04
CA LEU A 106 3.57 -13.80 11.89
C LEU A 106 2.58 -14.88 12.33
N SER A 107 1.31 -14.73 11.96
CA SER A 107 0.35 -15.82 12.18
C SER A 107 0.66 -17.00 11.26
N ASP A 108 0.47 -18.22 11.73
CA ASP A 108 0.56 -19.42 10.90
C ASP A 108 -0.77 -19.77 10.22
N ASP A 109 -1.86 -19.07 10.57
CA ASP A 109 -3.18 -19.18 9.96
C ASP A 109 -3.55 -17.88 9.23
N ILE A 110 -3.75 -17.99 7.91
CA ILE A 110 -4.26 -16.89 7.08
C ILE A 110 -5.67 -16.43 7.52
N ASN A 111 -6.38 -17.23 8.31
CA ASN A 111 -7.70 -16.89 8.83
C ASN A 111 -7.70 -16.13 10.15
N ASP A 112 -6.54 -16.03 10.81
CA ASP A 112 -6.36 -15.34 12.09
C ASP A 112 -6.36 -13.82 11.89
N VAL A 113 -7.56 -13.28 11.72
CA VAL A 113 -7.84 -11.86 11.56
C VAL A 113 -8.72 -11.38 12.70
N ASP A 114 -8.11 -10.76 13.69
CA ASP A 114 -8.79 -10.06 14.78
C ASP A 114 -8.51 -8.56 14.74
N GLY A 115 -9.58 -7.78 14.91
CA GLY A 115 -9.54 -6.31 14.97
C GLY A 115 -9.43 -5.62 13.62
N GLY A 116 -9.05 -4.35 13.69
CA GLY A 116 -8.88 -3.47 12.54
C GLY A 116 -8.86 -2.02 12.97
N PHE A 117 -8.62 -1.14 12.02
CA PHE A 117 -8.55 0.29 12.24
C PHE A 117 -9.23 1.01 11.06
N ILE A 118 -9.58 2.27 11.27
CA ILE A 118 -10.16 3.10 10.22
C ILE A 118 -9.01 3.65 9.36
N GLY A 119 -9.02 3.32 8.07
CA GLY A 119 -7.97 3.72 7.13
C GLY A 119 -8.47 3.85 5.68
N LYS A 120 -7.55 4.15 4.76
CA LYS A 120 -7.87 4.28 3.32
C LYS A 120 -7.31 3.12 2.52
N ILE A 121 -8.02 2.71 1.46
CA ILE A 121 -7.61 1.59 0.61
C ILE A 121 -6.17 1.81 0.11
N PRO A 122 -5.25 0.86 0.35
CA PRO A 122 -3.86 0.99 -0.04
C PRO A 122 -3.71 0.90 -1.58
N VAL A 123 -2.85 1.74 -2.14
CA VAL A 123 -2.38 1.64 -3.54
C VAL A 123 -0.92 1.24 -3.62
N HIS A 124 -0.18 1.40 -2.54
CA HIS A 124 1.23 1.03 -2.44
C HIS A 124 1.47 0.48 -1.03
N ILE A 125 2.20 -0.62 -0.95
CA ILE A 125 2.66 -1.23 0.30
C ILE A 125 4.19 -1.29 0.24
N SER A 126 4.86 -0.81 1.28
CA SER A 126 6.28 -1.12 1.55
C SER A 126 6.31 -2.20 2.62
N VAL A 127 7.03 -3.29 2.40
CA VAL A 127 7.11 -4.38 3.38
C VAL A 127 8.52 -4.93 3.45
N SER A 128 8.97 -5.19 4.66
CA SER A 128 10.26 -5.79 4.95
C SER A 128 10.12 -6.96 5.90
N TRP A 129 10.84 -8.04 5.61
CA TRP A 129 10.93 -9.22 6.46
C TRP A 129 12.35 -9.76 6.49
N GLN A 130 12.62 -10.55 7.52
CA GLN A 130 13.89 -11.20 7.77
C GLN A 130 13.72 -12.72 7.76
N ASP A 131 14.64 -13.42 7.10
CA ASP A 131 14.89 -14.83 7.36
C ASP A 131 15.85 -14.94 8.56
N ARG A 132 15.36 -15.39 9.71
CA ARG A 132 16.13 -15.49 10.96
C ARG A 132 17.30 -16.45 10.86
N LEU A 133 17.21 -17.50 10.03
CA LEU A 133 18.29 -18.49 9.90
C LEU A 133 19.48 -17.94 9.11
N SER A 134 19.21 -17.35 7.95
CA SER A 134 20.28 -16.79 7.11
C SER A 134 20.68 -15.37 7.48
N GLY A 135 19.87 -14.68 8.29
CA GLY A 135 20.03 -13.27 8.62
C GLY A 135 19.72 -12.32 7.45
N LYS A 136 19.26 -12.84 6.30
CA LYS A 136 18.93 -12.03 5.13
C LYS A 136 17.67 -11.20 5.37
N TYR A 137 17.72 -9.96 4.88
CA TYR A 137 16.59 -9.05 4.85
C TYR A 137 16.06 -8.92 3.43
N TYR A 138 14.75 -8.75 3.35
CA TYR A 138 14.02 -8.46 2.14
C TYR A 138 13.27 -7.17 2.37
N ASP A 139 13.37 -6.20 1.47
CA ASP A 139 12.64 -4.94 1.56
C ASP A 139 12.13 -4.56 0.18
N THR A 140 10.82 -4.34 0.06
CA THR A 140 10.21 -4.18 -1.26
C THR A 140 9.00 -3.27 -1.23
N ASN A 141 8.94 -2.43 -2.27
CA ASN A 141 7.77 -1.63 -2.60
C ASN A 141 6.89 -2.38 -3.61
N ILE A 142 5.60 -2.53 -3.33
CA ILE A 142 4.62 -3.14 -4.23
C ILE A 142 3.49 -2.18 -4.55
N VAL A 143 3.06 -2.18 -5.81
CA VAL A 143 1.94 -1.36 -6.29
C VAL A 143 0.72 -2.26 -6.41
N MET A 144 -0.41 -1.84 -5.85
CA MET A 144 -1.64 -2.60 -5.87
C MET A 144 -2.34 -2.53 -7.24
N PRO A 145 -3.17 -3.52 -7.61
CA PRO A 145 -3.92 -3.50 -8.85
C PRO A 145 -4.85 -2.28 -8.95
N LYS A 146 -5.05 -1.75 -10.16
CA LYS A 146 -5.98 -0.65 -10.42
C LYS A 146 -7.40 -0.95 -9.97
N THR A 147 -7.83 -2.18 -10.19
CA THR A 147 -9.20 -2.62 -9.92
C THR A 147 -9.47 -2.87 -8.44
N LEU A 148 -8.44 -2.82 -7.57
CA LEU A 148 -8.58 -3.07 -6.14
C LEU A 148 -9.64 -2.17 -5.51
N LYS A 149 -9.69 -0.87 -5.84
CA LYS A 149 -10.68 0.05 -5.26
C LYS A 149 -12.11 -0.40 -5.56
N LYS A 150 -12.37 -0.86 -6.79
CA LYS A 150 -13.69 -1.37 -7.20
C LYS A 150 -14.02 -2.65 -6.44
N LEU A 151 -13.11 -3.63 -6.47
CA LEU A 151 -13.27 -4.91 -5.79
C LEU A 151 -13.49 -4.74 -4.28
N PHE A 152 -12.69 -3.89 -3.64
CA PHE A 152 -12.79 -3.62 -2.21
C PHE A 152 -14.14 -2.97 -1.88
N ASN A 153 -14.59 -1.99 -2.66
CA ASN A 153 -15.91 -1.37 -2.45
C ASN A 153 -17.07 -2.36 -2.56
N GLU A 154 -17.07 -3.21 -3.59
CA GLU A 154 -18.11 -4.22 -3.81
C GLU A 154 -18.14 -5.24 -2.65
N THR A 155 -16.97 -5.72 -2.23
CA THR A 155 -16.87 -6.69 -1.14
C THR A 155 -17.12 -6.08 0.24
N TYR A 156 -16.78 -4.81 0.44
CA TYR A 156 -17.03 -4.10 1.69
C TYR A 156 -18.51 -3.81 1.91
N GLN A 157 -19.26 -3.44 0.87
CA GLN A 157 -20.71 -3.21 0.94
C GLN A 157 -21.49 -4.49 1.26
N ALA A 158 -21.00 -5.65 0.84
CA ALA A 158 -21.61 -6.95 1.15
C ALA A 158 -21.39 -7.40 2.61
N ASN A 159 -20.48 -6.74 3.35
CA ASN A 159 -20.14 -7.09 4.72
C ASN A 159 -20.94 -6.21 5.70
N ASP A 160 -22.04 -6.74 6.27
CA ASP A 160 -22.87 -6.03 7.28
C ASP A 160 -22.10 -5.57 8.53
N LYS A 161 -20.89 -6.09 8.75
CA LYS A 161 -19.94 -5.63 9.78
C LYS A 161 -18.52 -5.80 9.27
N VAL A 162 -17.80 -4.69 9.08
CA VAL A 162 -16.47 -4.32 9.65
C VAL A 162 -15.37 -5.41 9.79
N ALA A 163 -15.67 -6.66 10.17
CA ALA A 163 -14.70 -7.68 10.59
C ALA A 163 -14.01 -8.48 9.47
N TYR A 164 -14.45 -8.36 8.20
CA TYR A 164 -14.07 -9.35 7.18
C TYR A 164 -13.24 -8.84 6.00
N SER A 165 -13.10 -7.53 5.80
CA SER A 165 -12.30 -6.97 4.71
C SER A 165 -10.88 -6.73 5.21
N ASN A 166 -10.01 -7.75 5.14
CA ASN A 166 -8.63 -7.65 5.63
C ASN A 166 -7.63 -7.95 4.53
N PHE A 167 -6.55 -7.17 4.48
CA PHE A 167 -5.40 -7.50 3.64
C PHE A 167 -4.52 -8.49 4.38
N ILE A 168 -4.01 -9.48 3.67
CA ILE A 168 -3.09 -10.46 4.25
C ILE A 168 -1.87 -10.57 3.36
N VAL A 169 -0.69 -10.38 3.93
CA VAL A 169 0.59 -10.59 3.27
C VAL A 169 1.17 -11.90 3.82
N GLU A 170 1.06 -12.96 3.02
CA GLU A 170 1.58 -14.29 3.38
C GLU A 170 2.99 -14.48 2.78
N LEU A 171 3.98 -14.75 3.62
CA LEU A 171 5.32 -15.14 3.16
C LEU A 171 5.34 -16.64 2.84
N GLU A 172 5.74 -16.98 1.62
CA GLU A 172 5.85 -18.35 1.15
C GLU A 172 7.03 -19.10 1.80
N ASN A 173 6.99 -20.43 1.76
CA ASN A 173 7.99 -21.28 2.42
C ASN A 173 9.42 -21.09 1.90
N ASP A 174 9.59 -20.60 0.66
CA ASP A 174 10.90 -20.31 0.08
C ASP A 174 11.56 -19.03 0.63
N LYS A 175 10.84 -18.31 1.52
CA LYS A 175 11.26 -17.10 2.23
C LYS A 175 11.54 -15.88 1.35
N GLN A 176 11.42 -16.03 0.04
CA GLN A 176 11.71 -14.98 -0.94
C GLN A 176 10.45 -14.39 -1.53
N HIS A 177 9.37 -15.16 -1.60
CA HIS A 177 8.13 -14.70 -2.18
C HIS A 177 7.06 -14.42 -1.12
N ALA A 178 6.17 -13.50 -1.48
CA ALA A 178 5.02 -13.15 -0.69
C ALA A 178 3.80 -13.01 -1.58
N VAL A 179 2.63 -13.33 -1.02
CA VAL A 179 1.33 -13.20 -1.68
C VAL A 179 0.47 -12.25 -0.89
N VAL A 180 -0.16 -11.31 -1.59
CA VAL A 180 -1.15 -10.41 -1.00
C VAL A 180 -2.55 -10.91 -1.32
N TYR A 181 -3.36 -11.08 -0.29
CA TYR A 181 -4.75 -11.46 -0.38
C TYR A 181 -5.67 -10.36 0.15
N LEU A 182 -6.91 -10.35 -0.34
CA LEU A 182 -8.04 -9.70 0.29
C LEU A 182 -8.96 -10.80 0.86
N LYS A 183 -8.98 -10.92 2.18
CA LYS A 183 -10.02 -11.69 2.86
C LYS A 183 -11.32 -10.88 2.82
N THR A 184 -12.41 -11.58 2.57
CA THR A 184 -13.79 -11.08 2.60
C THR A 184 -14.60 -12.03 3.48
N LYS A 185 -15.89 -11.75 3.70
CA LYS A 185 -16.76 -12.64 4.48
C LYS A 185 -16.84 -14.05 3.88
N ASP A 186 -16.91 -14.14 2.56
CA ASP A 186 -17.22 -15.40 1.87
C ASP A 186 -15.99 -16.09 1.26
N LYS A 187 -14.90 -15.36 1.04
CA LYS A 187 -13.71 -15.89 0.34
C LYS A 187 -12.43 -15.11 0.63
N ILE A 188 -11.31 -15.76 0.36
CA ILE A 188 -9.97 -15.14 0.30
C ILE A 188 -9.59 -14.99 -1.18
N ILE A 189 -9.35 -13.75 -1.60
CA ILE A 189 -9.05 -13.40 -2.99
C ILE A 189 -7.54 -13.14 -3.12
N LYS A 190 -6.85 -13.88 -3.97
CA LYS A 190 -5.44 -13.62 -4.31
C LYS A 190 -5.37 -12.36 -5.17
N LEU A 191 -4.62 -11.35 -4.73
CA LEU A 191 -4.48 -10.07 -5.45
C LEU A 191 -3.22 -10.06 -6.32
N LEU A 192 -2.08 -10.36 -5.70
CA LEU A 192 -0.77 -10.36 -6.35
C LEU A 192 0.22 -11.28 -5.62
N ARG A 193 1.28 -11.69 -6.31
CA ARG A 193 2.44 -12.39 -5.75
C ARG A 193 3.68 -11.64 -6.18
N PHE A 194 4.65 -11.50 -5.30
CA PHE A 194 5.90 -10.80 -5.60
C PHE A 194 7.08 -11.46 -4.91
N LYS A 195 8.27 -11.19 -5.41
CA LYS A 195 9.53 -11.56 -4.77
C LYS A 195 10.12 -10.36 -4.03
N GLY A 196 10.59 -10.61 -2.82
CA GLY A 196 11.35 -9.65 -2.03
C GLY A 196 12.73 -9.40 -2.62
N GLU A 197 13.09 -8.12 -2.73
CA GLU A 197 14.44 -7.69 -3.08
C GLU A 197 15.33 -7.78 -1.84
N THR A 198 16.49 -8.42 -1.98
CA THR A 198 17.44 -8.56 -0.87
C THR A 198 18.02 -7.21 -0.47
N SER A 199 18.06 -6.93 0.83
CA SER A 199 18.64 -5.72 1.40
C SER A 199 19.66 -6.04 2.49
N SER A 200 20.55 -5.09 2.78
CA SER A 200 21.45 -5.15 3.93
C SER A 200 20.81 -4.40 5.12
N LYS A 201 21.03 -4.89 6.34
CA LYS A 201 20.58 -4.26 7.59
C LYS A 201 21.11 -2.83 7.77
N GLU A 202 22.21 -2.50 7.10
CA GLU A 202 22.87 -1.18 7.15
C GLU A 202 22.18 -0.11 6.30
N ASN A 203 21.35 -0.50 5.33
CA ASN A 203 20.45 0.43 4.65
C ASN A 203 19.29 0.75 5.60
N LYS A 204 19.33 1.94 6.21
CA LYS A 204 18.39 2.35 7.26
C LYS A 204 17.07 2.95 6.73
N ASP A 205 16.99 3.22 5.43
CA ASP A 205 15.88 3.96 4.82
C ASP A 205 14.79 3.01 4.31
N PHE A 206 14.07 2.39 5.26
CA PHE A 206 12.86 1.61 4.99
C PHE A 206 11.89 2.41 4.10
N GLY A 207 11.50 1.85 2.96
CA GLY A 207 10.64 2.50 1.97
C GLY A 207 11.35 3.17 0.78
N ASP A 208 12.68 3.40 0.81
CA ASP A 208 13.41 3.95 -0.35
C ASP A 208 13.90 2.87 -1.34
N TYR A 209 13.55 1.62 -1.06
CA TYR A 209 13.93 0.46 -1.86
C TYR A 209 13.27 0.43 -3.24
N ALA A 210 13.77 -0.45 -4.10
CA ALA A 210 13.19 -0.63 -5.42
C ALA A 210 11.78 -1.22 -5.32
N TYR A 211 10.97 -0.93 -6.33
CA TYR A 211 9.74 -1.69 -6.55
C TYR A 211 10.09 -3.14 -6.88
N ALA A 212 9.22 -4.08 -6.50
CA ALA A 212 9.35 -5.49 -6.86
C ALA A 212 9.57 -5.63 -8.37
N ARG A 213 10.64 -6.31 -8.78
CA ARG A 213 10.91 -6.59 -10.20
C ARG A 213 10.15 -7.79 -10.71
N GLU A 214 9.96 -8.78 -9.83
CA GLU A 214 9.19 -9.99 -10.09
C GLU A 214 7.85 -9.86 -9.35
N ILE A 215 6.81 -9.47 -10.07
CA ILE A 215 5.43 -9.31 -9.56
C ILE A 215 4.42 -9.87 -10.57
N GLU A 216 3.45 -10.62 -10.06
CA GLU A 216 2.36 -11.21 -10.82
C GLU A 216 1.02 -10.75 -10.21
N TYR A 217 0.13 -10.24 -11.05
CA TYR A 217 -1.19 -9.77 -10.66
C TYR A 217 -2.26 -10.79 -11.03
N PHE A 218 -3.10 -11.17 -10.06
CA PHE A 218 -4.17 -12.17 -10.24
C PHE A 218 -5.55 -11.56 -10.48
N ILE A 219 -5.66 -10.23 -10.34
CA ILE A 219 -6.84 -9.46 -10.70
C ILE A 219 -6.48 -8.40 -11.75
N PRO A 220 -7.42 -8.04 -12.66
CA PRO A 220 -7.16 -7.10 -13.75
C PRO A 220 -6.78 -5.68 -13.31
#